data_AF-A0A1F5BT42-F1
#
_entry.id   AF-A0A1F5BT42-F1
#
_cell.length_a   1.000
_cell.length_b   1.000
_cell.length_c   1.000
_cell.angle_alpha   90.00
_cell.angle_beta   90.00
_cell.angle_gamma   90.00
#
_symmetry.space_group_name_H-M   'P 1'
#
loop_
_entity.id
_entity.type
_entity.pdbx_description
1 polymer ?
#
loop_
_entity_poly.entity_id
_entity_poly.type
_entity_poly.pdbx_seq_one_letter_code
_entity_poly.pdbx_strand_id
1 'polypeptide(L)' 'MTPIRADKDKCNSCGLCEKLCPINNIKLIKYPEFLNNCILCMRCFAYCPKEAISFKNYSSARYRAVEVEEFLIGGVKG' A
#
# COMPACT_ATOMS: atom_id res chain seq x y z
N MET A 1 -15.60 -9.62 -1.68
CA MET A 1 -14.82 -9.75 -0.42
C MET A 1 -13.44 -9.16 -0.66
N THR A 2 -13.08 -8.12 0.08
CA THR A 2 -11.84 -7.35 -0.12
C THR A 2 -10.61 -8.22 0.17
N PRO A 3 -9.73 -8.48 -0.81
CA PRO A 3 -8.62 -9.40 -0.63
C PRO A 3 -7.47 -8.81 0.18
N ILE A 4 -7.46 -7.49 0.44
CA ILE A 4 -6.37 -6.76 1.09
C ILE A 4 -6.65 -6.55 2.58
N ARG A 5 -5.60 -6.68 3.41
CA ARG A 5 -5.65 -6.43 4.86
C ARG A 5 -4.34 -5.81 5.36
N ALA A 6 -4.44 -5.08 6.48
CA ALA A 6 -3.29 -4.57 7.23
C ALA A 6 -3.15 -5.34 8.56
N ASP A 7 -1.94 -5.81 8.85
CA ASP A 7 -1.52 -6.32 10.14
C ASP A 7 -1.30 -5.16 11.11
N LYS A 8 -2.15 -5.07 12.13
CA LYS A 8 -2.17 -3.95 13.09
C LYS A 8 -0.97 -3.97 14.04
N ASP A 9 -0.37 -5.14 14.27
CA ASP A 9 0.78 -5.26 15.17
C ASP A 9 2.07 -4.78 14.50
N LYS A 10 2.12 -4.85 13.17
CA LYS A 10 3.22 -4.32 12.37
C LYS A 10 3.03 -2.86 11.96
N CYS A 11 1.79 -2.46 11.70
CA CYS A 11 1.49 -1.14 11.17
C CYS A 11 1.83 -0.02 12.17
N ASN A 12 2.65 0.94 11.75
CA ASN A 12 2.96 2.15 12.52
C ASN A 12 2.16 3.38 12.05
N SER A 13 1.10 3.17 11.27
CA SER A 13 0.20 4.22 10.77
C SER A 13 0.88 5.39 10.05
N CYS A 14 1.96 5.12 9.30
CA CYS A 14 2.68 6.13 8.54
C CYS A 14 1.88 6.79 7.39
N GLY A 15 0.72 6.24 7.02
CA GLY A 15 -0.16 6.79 5.97
C GLY A 15 0.33 6.62 4.53
N LEU A 16 1.48 6.00 4.31
CA LEU A 16 2.04 5.86 2.96
C LEU A 16 1.12 5.07 2.01
N CYS A 17 0.44 4.03 2.52
CA CYS A 17 -0.50 3.25 1.73
C CYS A 17 -1.71 4.07 1.26
N GLU A 18 -2.17 5.06 2.04
CA GLU A 18 -3.22 5.99 1.64
C GLU A 18 -2.72 6.93 0.54
N LYS A 19 -1.53 7.53 0.73
CA LYS A 19 -0.90 8.45 -0.25
C LYS A 19 -0.62 7.78 -1.60
N LEU A 20 -0.17 6.53 -1.59
CA LEU A 20 0.18 5.79 -2.80
C LEU A 20 -1.02 5.15 -3.50
N CYS A 21 -2.22 5.20 -2.93
CA CYS A 21 -3.40 4.59 -3.53
C CYS A 21 -3.95 5.48 -4.66
N PRO A 22 -3.84 5.09 -5.94
CA PRO A 22 -4.19 5.97 -7.06
C PRO A 22 -5.69 6.20 -7.23
N ILE A 23 -6.51 5.45 -6.49
CA ILE A 23 -7.98 5.47 -6.56
C ILE A 23 -8.60 5.77 -5.18
N ASN A 24 -7.80 6.25 -4.23
CA ASN A 24 -8.23 6.59 -2.87
C ASN A 24 -9.02 5.47 -2.15
N ASN A 25 -8.67 4.21 -2.38
CA ASN A 25 -9.31 3.04 -1.74
C ASN A 25 -8.95 2.87 -0.27
N ILE A 26 -7.97 3.63 0.23
CA ILE A 26 -7.44 3.46 1.58
C ILE A 26 -7.66 4.76 2.32
N LYS A 27 -8.23 4.68 3.52
CA LYS A 27 -8.35 5.80 4.47
C LYS A 27 -7.57 5.48 5.73
N LEU A 28 -6.71 6.40 6.17
CA LEU A 28 -6.01 6.24 7.44
C LEU A 28 -6.78 6.94 8.56
N ILE A 29 -7.38 6.15 9.46
CA ILE A 29 -8.02 6.68 10.68
C ILE A 29 -7.12 6.40 11.89
N LYS A 30 -7.14 5.16 12.40
CA LYS A 30 -6.15 4.65 13.36
C LYS A 30 -5.18 3.67 12.70
N TYR A 31 -5.73 2.85 11.81
CA TYR A 31 -5.02 1.94 10.91
C TYR A 31 -5.62 2.09 9.50
N PRO A 32 -4.98 1.57 8.44
CA PRO A 32 -5.54 1.62 7.10
C PRO A 32 -6.87 0.87 7.02
N GLU A 33 -7.93 1.58 6.63
CA GLU A 33 -9.24 1.04 6.30
C GLU A 33 -9.36 0.94 4.79
N PHE A 34 -9.73 -0.25 4.29
CA PHE A 34 -9.83 -0.54 2.86
C PHE A 34 -11.28 -0.49 2.41
N LEU A 35 -11.56 0.38 1.45
CA LEU A 35 -12.83 0.44 0.74
C LEU A 35 -12.92 -0.70 -0.29
N ASN A 36 -14.02 -0.73 -1.05
CA ASN A 36 -14.37 -1.84 -1.95
C ASN A 36 -14.00 -1.60 -3.43
N ASN A 37 -13.10 -0.67 -3.73
CA ASN A 37 -12.73 -0.26 -5.09
C ASN A 37 -11.30 -0.66 -5.50
N CYS A 38 -10.60 -1.49 -4.72
CA CYS A 38 -9.19 -1.84 -4.95
C CYS A 38 -8.94 -2.41 -6.37
N ILE A 39 -8.14 -1.72 -7.18
CA ILE A 39 -7.73 -2.15 -8.54
C ILE A 39 -6.49 -3.06 -8.55
N LEU A 40 -6.06 -3.59 -7.41
CA LEU A 40 -4.89 -4.49 -7.29
C LEU A 40 -3.57 -3.94 -7.88
N CYS A 41 -3.34 -2.62 -7.82
CA CYS A 41 -2.08 -2.01 -8.29
C CYS A 41 -0.84 -2.38 -7.44
N MET A 42 -1.02 -3.08 -6.32
CA MET A 42 0.01 -3.56 -5.39
C MET A 42 0.94 -2.51 -4.75
N ARG A 43 0.77 -1.21 -4.99
CA ARG A 43 1.65 -0.15 -4.43
C ARG A 43 1.70 -0.15 -2.91
N CYS A 44 0.55 -0.27 -2.24
CA CYS A 44 0.49 -0.34 -0.78
C CYS A 44 1.24 -1.55 -0.21
N PHE A 45 1.21 -2.69 -0.90
CA PHE A 45 1.98 -3.88 -0.52
C PHE A 45 3.47 -3.72 -0.78
N ALA A 46 3.83 -3.22 -1.96
CA ALA A 46 5.20 -2.99 -2.34
C ALA A 46 5.88 -1.99 -1.38
N TYR A 47 5.26 -0.86 -1.09
CA TYR A 47 5.91 0.25 -0.39
C TYR A 47 5.64 0.33 1.11
N CYS A 48 4.88 -0.60 1.72
CA CYS A 48 4.70 -0.58 3.17
C CYS A 48 6.05 -0.88 3.87
N PRO A 49 6.64 0.08 4.62
CA PRO A 49 7.95 -0.09 5.24
C PRO A 49 7.92 -1.08 6.42
N LYS A 50 6.72 -1.32 6.97
CA LYS A 50 6.48 -2.26 8.06
C LYS A 50 5.97 -3.60 7.59
N GLU A 51 5.87 -3.79 6.28
CA GLU A 51 5.41 -5.05 5.71
C GLU A 51 4.02 -5.49 6.18
N ALA A 52 3.20 -4.53 6.61
CA ALA A 52 1.92 -4.78 7.28
C ALA A 52 0.80 -5.15 6.29
N ILE A 53 0.95 -4.83 5.01
CA ILE A 53 -0.08 -5.07 4.00
C ILE A 53 0.06 -6.49 3.43
N SER A 54 -1.05 -7.22 3.30
CA SER A 54 -1.09 -8.53 2.65
C SER A 54 -2.37 -8.72 1.84
N PHE A 55 -2.32 -9.65 0.87
CA PHE A 55 -3.46 -10.04 0.05
C PHE A 55 -3.77 -11.53 0.26
N LYS A 56 -5.04 -11.87 0.49
CA LYS A 56 -5.48 -13.26 0.64
C LYS A 56 -5.16 -14.04 -0.63
N ASN A 57 -4.48 -15.18 -0.50
CA ASN A 57 -4.04 -16.06 -1.59
C ASN A 57 -2.93 -15.50 -2.50
N TYR A 58 -2.26 -14.42 -2.11
CA TYR A 58 -1.07 -13.93 -2.82
C TYR A 58 0.14 -14.01 -1.89
N SER A 59 1.09 -14.86 -2.26
CA SER A 59 2.44 -14.87 -1.69
C SER A 59 3.40 -14.51 -2.81
N SER A 60 3.76 -13.23 -2.89
CA SER A 60 4.72 -12.73 -3.87
C SER A 60 5.86 -12.01 -3.17
N ALA A 61 7.04 -12.06 -3.77
CA ALA A 61 8.15 -11.21 -3.38
C ALA A 61 7.78 -9.74 -3.60
N ARG A 62 8.26 -8.86 -2.73
CA ARG A 62 8.10 -7.41 -2.92
C ARG A 62 9.09 -6.93 -3.96
N TYR A 63 8.57 -6.37 -5.04
CA TYR A 63 9.37 -5.71 -6.08
C TYR A 63 9.10 -4.20 -6.07
N ARG A 64 10.16 -3.42 -6.28
CA ARG A 64 10.13 -1.95 -6.42
C ARG A 64 11.06 -1.58 -7.57
N ALA A 65 10.53 -0.96 -8.61
CA ALA A 65 11.32 -0.47 -9.74
C ALA A 65 11.92 0.93 -9.50
N VAL A 66 11.34 1.69 -8.57
CA VAL A 66 11.67 3.08 -8.27
C VAL A 66 11.55 3.34 -6.77
N GLU A 67 12.12 4.44 -6.28
CA GLU A 67 11.93 4.86 -4.90
C GLU A 67 10.52 5.42 -4.66
N VAL A 68 10.09 5.46 -3.40
CA VAL A 68 8.73 5.90 -3.06
C VAL A 68 8.50 7.37 -3.37
N GLU A 69 9.53 8.20 -3.22
CA GLU A 69 9.51 9.63 -3.53
C GLU A 69 9.20 9.87 -5.01
N GLU A 70 9.75 9.05 -5.91
CA GLU A 70 9.51 9.14 -7.36
C GLU A 70 8.03 8.94 -7.70
N PHE A 71 7.36 8.02 -7.01
CA PHE A 71 5.93 7.83 -7.17
C PHE A 71 5.08 9.00 -6.69
N LEU A 72 5.55 9.74 -5.69
CA LEU A 72 4.83 10.87 -5.11
C LEU A 72 5.04 12.17 -5.91
N ILE A 73 6.21 12.35 -6.52
CA ILE A 73 6.54 13.52 -7.35
C ILE A 73 6.19 13.34 -8.84
N GLY A 74 5.80 12.13 -9.25
CA GLY A 74 5.39 11.83 -10.63
C GLY A 74 6.54 11.84 -11.65
N GLY A 75 7.79 11.67 -11.20
CA GLY A 75 8.96 11.73 -12.06
C GLY A 75 10.00 10.68 -11.66
N VAL A 76 10.61 10.04 -12.66
CA VAL A 76 11.74 9.12 -12.49
C VAL A 76 13.01 9.96 -12.38
N LYS A 77 13.76 9.82 -11.28
CA LYS A 77 15.11 10.39 -11.22
C LYS A 77 16.04 9.40 -11.92
N GLY A 78 16.46 9.76 -13.13
CA GLY A 78 17.48 9.04 -13.88
C GLY A 78 18.83 9.09 -13.19
#